data_AF-A0A3S1RW11-F1
#
_entry.id   AF-A0A3S1RW11-F1
#
_cell.length_a   1.000
_cell.length_b   1.000
_cell.length_c   1.000
_cell.angle_alpha   90.00
_cell.angle_beta   90.00
_cell.angle_gamma   90.00
#
_symmetry.space_group_name_H-M   'P 1'
#
loop_
_entity.id
_entity.type
_entity.pdbx_description
1 polymer ?
#
loop_
_entity_poly.entity_id
_entity_poly.type
_entity_poly.pdbx_seq_one_letter_code
_entity_poly.pdbx_strand_id
1 'polypeptide(L)'
;MNAVKHPIKRSFVFFLIPDFTMIAFATALDPLRSANRMLGYEAYRWRLASIVGKPVRASNGVECAVNTSLEDERKKMAGPDRPNMAIVCSGINVERYQNKSAFAWLREEYN
;
A
#
# COMPACT_ATOMS: atom_id res chain seq x y z
N MET A 1 -1.73 19.83 -28.02
CA MET A 1 -0.67 18.84 -27.75
C MET A 1 -1.29 17.65 -27.04
N ASN A 2 -1.41 16.50 -27.70
CA ASN A 2 -1.95 15.29 -27.06
C ASN A 2 -0.89 14.74 -26.11
N ALA A 3 -1.18 14.74 -24.80
CA ALA A 3 -0.32 14.10 -23.82
C ALA A 3 -0.22 12.60 -24.15
N VAL A 4 0.99 12.11 -24.38
CA VAL A 4 1.25 10.68 -24.56
C VAL A 4 0.86 9.98 -23.25
N LYS A 5 -0.19 9.15 -23.30
CA LYS A 5 -0.60 8.33 -22.15
C LYS A 5 0.35 7.14 -22.05
N HIS A 6 1.28 7.19 -21.10
CA HIS A 6 2.08 6.02 -20.75
C HIS A 6 1.27 5.08 -19.85
N PRO A 7 1.18 3.77 -20.18
CA PRO A 7 0.48 2.82 -19.32
C PRO A 7 1.23 2.65 -17.99
N ILE A 8 0.49 2.58 -16.90
CA ILE A 8 1.03 2.24 -15.58
C ILE A 8 1.56 0.81 -15.68
N LYS A 9 2.84 0.63 -15.36
CA LYS A 9 3.49 -0.69 -15.44
C LYS A 9 3.13 -1.56 -14.24
N ARG A 10 3.10 -0.98 -13.03
CA ARG A 10 2.76 -1.71 -11.80
C ARG A 10 2.01 -0.84 -10.78
N SER A 11 1.03 -1.42 -10.09
CA SER A 11 0.30 -0.82 -8.98
C SER A 11 0.58 -1.57 -7.66
N PHE A 12 0.74 -0.85 -6.57
CA PHE A 12 1.02 -1.40 -5.24
C PHE A 12 0.02 -0.94 -4.20
N VAL A 13 -0.24 -1.78 -3.21
CA VAL A 13 -0.92 -1.40 -1.96
C VAL A 13 0.06 -1.58 -0.81
N PHE A 14 0.35 -0.51 -0.09
CA PHE A 14 1.07 -0.59 1.19
C PHE A 14 0.03 -0.64 2.31
N PHE A 15 -0.19 -1.82 2.87
CA PHE A 15 -1.13 -2.04 3.97
C PHE A 15 -0.42 -1.79 5.30
N LEU A 16 -0.73 -0.68 5.95
CA LEU A 16 -0.12 -0.27 7.21
C LEU A 16 -0.86 -0.90 8.39
N ILE A 17 -0.12 -1.58 9.26
CA ILE A 17 -0.62 -2.02 10.57
C ILE A 17 -0.03 -1.14 11.68
N PRO A 18 -0.67 -1.04 12.86
CA PRO A 18 -0.12 -0.28 13.97
C PRO A 18 1.33 -0.69 14.29
N ASP A 19 2.13 0.28 14.70
CA ASP A 19 3.55 0.10 15.05
C ASP A 19 4.44 -0.36 13.89
N PHE A 20 4.02 -0.13 12.64
CA PHE A 20 4.86 -0.41 11.48
C PHE A 20 6.18 0.37 11.51
N THR A 21 7.22 -0.21 10.93
CA THR A 21 8.54 0.43 10.84
C THR A 21 8.55 1.52 9.78
N MET A 22 8.58 2.79 10.20
CA MET A 22 8.56 3.94 9.29
C MET A 22 9.69 3.90 8.24
N ILE A 23 10.92 3.60 8.67
CA ILE A 23 12.06 3.58 7.75
C ILE A 23 11.90 2.49 6.68
N ALA A 24 11.42 1.29 7.06
CA ALA A 24 11.18 0.21 6.11
C ALA A 24 10.12 0.61 5.07
N PHE A 25 8.99 1.16 5.52
CA PHE A 25 7.95 1.68 4.63
C PHE A 25 8.50 2.75 3.67
N ALA A 26 9.19 3.76 4.19
CA ALA A 26 9.75 4.84 3.38
C ALA A 26 10.75 4.32 2.34
N THR A 27 11.67 3.42 2.75
CA THR A 27 12.68 2.84 1.85
C THR A 27 12.09 1.94 0.76
N ALA A 28 10.90 1.36 0.99
CA ALA A 28 10.21 0.58 -0.03
C ALA A 28 9.47 1.47 -1.05
N LEU A 29 8.93 2.61 -0.59
CA LEU A 29 8.18 3.55 -1.44
C LEU A 29 9.10 4.46 -2.26
N ASP A 30 10.17 4.96 -1.66
CA ASP A 30 11.03 5.99 -2.28
C ASP A 30 11.67 5.57 -3.62
N PRO A 31 12.10 4.31 -3.82
CA PRO A 31 12.57 3.85 -5.12
C PRO A 31 11.50 3.94 -6.22
N LEU A 32 10.23 3.61 -5.92
CA LEU A 32 9.13 3.71 -6.87
C LEU A 32 8.90 5.17 -7.30
N ARG A 33 8.90 6.09 -6.31
CA ARG A 33 8.80 7.53 -6.55
C ARG A 33 9.97 8.06 -7.35
N SER A 34 11.19 7.64 -7.02
CA SER A 34 12.41 8.06 -7.72
C SER A 34 12.44 7.55 -9.15
N ALA A 35 12.02 6.31 -9.39
CA ALA A 35 11.89 5.75 -10.73
C ALA A 35 10.88 6.54 -11.58
N ASN A 36 9.70 6.85 -11.05
CA ASN A 36 8.74 7.71 -11.76
C ASN A 36 9.33 9.08 -12.11
N ARG A 37 10.06 9.70 -11.18
CA ARG A 37 10.73 10.99 -11.42
C ARG A 37 11.75 10.89 -12.55
N MET A 38 12.56 9.83 -12.57
CA MET A 38 13.55 9.61 -13.63
C MET A 38 12.93 9.30 -14.99
N LEU A 39 11.80 8.56 -15.00
CA LEU A 39 11.09 8.21 -16.22
C LEU A 39 10.29 9.38 -16.81
N GLY A 40 9.94 10.39 -16.00
CA GLY A 40 9.13 11.52 -16.42
C GLY A 40 7.63 11.20 -16.56
N TYR A 41 7.21 9.99 -16.16
CA TYR A 41 5.81 9.57 -16.16
C TYR A 41 5.55 8.55 -15.03
N GLU A 42 4.28 8.30 -14.73
CA GLU A 42 3.84 7.39 -13.67
C GLU A 42 3.89 5.92 -14.13
N ALA A 43 5.09 5.32 -14.11
CA ALA A 43 5.25 3.90 -14.37
C ALA A 43 4.80 3.03 -13.19
N TYR A 44 4.92 3.54 -11.97
CA TYR A 44 4.57 2.86 -10.73
C TYR A 44 3.53 3.68 -9.97
N ARG A 45 2.40 3.07 -9.63
CA ARG A 45 1.39 3.70 -8.78
C ARG A 45 1.32 2.98 -7.44
N TRP A 46 1.04 3.69 -6.37
CA TRP A 46 0.78 3.07 -5.08
C TRP A 46 -0.34 3.77 -4.34
N ARG A 47 -0.91 3.07 -3.36
CA ARG A 47 -1.84 3.62 -2.38
C ARG A 47 -1.56 3.02 -1.01
N LEU A 48 -1.80 3.80 0.03
CA LEU A 48 -1.69 3.38 1.41
C LEU A 48 -3.07 2.92 1.88
N ALA A 49 -3.11 1.79 2.56
CA ALA A 49 -4.34 1.23 3.10
C ALA A 49 -4.17 0.92 4.59
N SER A 50 -5.27 1.00 5.34
CA SER A 50 -5.34 0.46 6.69
C SER A 50 -6.62 -0.34 6.87
N ILE A 51 -6.76 -1.01 8.02
CA ILE A 51 -7.93 -1.85 8.29
C ILE A 51 -9.27 -1.10 8.10
N VAL A 52 -9.36 0.14 8.58
CA VAL A 52 -10.58 0.95 8.57
C VAL A 52 -10.44 2.27 7.80
N GLY A 53 -9.36 2.43 7.02
CA GLY A 53 -9.12 3.65 6.23
C GLY A 53 -8.78 4.89 7.05
N LYS A 54 -8.35 4.71 8.31
CA LYS A 54 -7.88 5.78 9.20
C LYS A 54 -6.35 5.83 9.24
N PRO A 55 -5.74 6.99 9.61
CA PRO A 55 -4.31 7.09 9.78
C PRO A 55 -3.75 6.00 10.72
N VAL A 56 -2.54 5.54 10.42
CA VAL A 56 -1.86 4.50 11.19
C VAL A 56 -0.59 5.08 11.79
N ARG A 57 -0.41 4.86 13.09
CA ARG A 57 0.78 5.28 13.83
C ARG A 57 1.91 4.27 13.60
N ALA A 58 3.05 4.76 13.15
CA ALA A 58 4.29 4.00 13.06
C ALA A 58 4.95 3.85 14.44
N SER A 59 5.91 2.93 14.57
CA SER A 59 6.64 2.67 15.82
C SER A 59 7.41 3.88 16.37
N ASN A 60 7.69 4.88 15.54
CA ASN A 60 8.33 6.14 15.93
C ASN A 60 7.33 7.23 16.36
N GLY A 61 6.04 6.90 16.47
CA GLY A 61 4.98 7.81 16.92
C GLY A 61 4.36 8.70 15.86
N VAL A 62 4.89 8.72 14.63
CA VAL A 62 4.34 9.50 13.51
C VAL A 62 3.10 8.80 12.95
N GLU A 63 2.04 9.57 12.67
CA GLU A 63 0.84 9.06 12.01
C GLU A 63 0.89 9.29 10.50
N CYS A 64 0.65 8.23 9.74
CA CYS A 64 0.52 8.29 8.29
C CYS A 64 -0.95 8.21 7.88
N ALA A 65 -1.43 9.24 7.19
CA ALA A 65 -2.72 9.18 6.52
C ALA A 65 -2.73 8.07 5.44
N VAL A 66 -3.89 7.48 5.22
CA VAL A 66 -4.08 6.41 4.23
C VAL A 66 -5.12 6.82 3.20
N ASN A 67 -5.11 6.16 2.04
CA ASN A 67 -6.04 6.42 0.95
C ASN A 67 -7.32 5.60 1.06
N THR A 68 -7.22 4.37 1.59
CA THR A 68 -8.31 3.38 1.52
C THR A 68 -8.39 2.48 2.75
N SER A 69 -9.57 1.90 2.97
CA SER A 69 -9.79 0.83 3.95
C SER A 69 -9.58 -0.56 3.33
N LEU A 70 -9.50 -1.60 4.17
CA LEU A 70 -9.46 -3.00 3.72
C LEU A 70 -10.70 -3.36 2.88
N GLU A 71 -11.86 -2.83 3.23
CA GLU A 71 -13.10 -3.04 2.48
C GLU A 71 -13.01 -2.42 1.07
N ASP A 72 -12.46 -1.21 0.98
CA ASP A 72 -12.26 -0.54 -0.31
C ASP A 72 -11.26 -1.29 -1.19
N GLU A 73 -10.24 -1.90 -0.61
CA GLU A 73 -9.27 -2.71 -1.34
C GLU A 73 -9.89 -4.00 -1.88
N ARG A 74 -10.69 -4.69 -1.07
CA ARG A 74 -11.45 -5.86 -1.52
C ARG A 74 -12.37 -5.56 -2.70
N LYS A 75 -13.04 -4.40 -2.70
CA LYS A 75 -13.90 -3.98 -3.83
C LYS A 75 -13.11 -3.79 -5.14
N LYS A 76 -11.82 -3.44 -5.05
CA LYS A 76 -10.96 -3.23 -6.23
C LYS A 76 -10.41 -4.53 -6.82
N MET A 77 -10.52 -5.65 -6.12
CA MET A 77 -9.91 -6.92 -6.54
C MET A 77 -10.49 -7.52 -7.83
N ALA A 78 -11.77 -7.26 -8.11
CA ALA A 78 -12.42 -7.71 -9.33
C ALA A 78 -12.32 -6.68 -10.48
N GLY A 79 -11.71 -5.53 -10.23
CA GLY A 79 -11.75 -4.37 -11.12
C GLY A 79 -10.40 -3.99 -11.74
N PRO A 80 -10.40 -2.95 -12.58
CA PRO A 80 -9.19 -2.42 -13.21
C PRO A 80 -8.19 -1.85 -12.21
N ASP A 81 -8.62 -1.56 -10.98
CA ASP A 81 -7.79 -1.03 -9.90
C ASP A 81 -7.13 -2.11 -9.02
N ARG A 82 -7.25 -3.39 -9.39
CA ARG A 82 -6.58 -4.51 -8.71
C ARG A 82 -5.08 -4.20 -8.61
N PRO A 83 -4.48 -4.27 -7.41
CA PRO A 83 -3.06 -4.05 -7.28
C PRO A 83 -2.28 -5.21 -7.90
N ASN A 84 -1.10 -4.93 -8.48
CA ASN A 84 -0.19 -5.99 -8.89
C ASN A 84 0.52 -6.63 -7.69
N MET A 85 0.62 -5.92 -6.57
CA MET A 85 1.28 -6.40 -5.36
C MET A 85 0.72 -5.70 -4.11
N ALA A 86 0.47 -6.48 -3.07
CA ALA A 86 0.22 -5.99 -1.71
C ALA A 86 1.49 -6.13 -0.86
N ILE A 87 1.85 -5.09 -0.13
CA ILE A 87 2.99 -5.02 0.78
C ILE A 87 2.44 -4.73 2.17
N VAL A 88 2.57 -5.68 3.09
CA VAL A 88 2.18 -5.47 4.49
C VAL A 88 3.34 -4.78 5.21
N CYS A 89 3.10 -3.54 5.65
CA CYS A 89 4.06 -2.78 6.43
C CYS A 89 3.85 -3.10 7.90
N SER A 90 4.69 -3.98 8.44
CA SER A 90 4.72 -4.34 9.86
C SER A 90 5.91 -3.70 10.59
N GLY A 91 6.01 -3.95 11.88
CA GLY A 91 7.11 -3.47 12.71
C GLY A 91 7.15 -4.21 14.04
N ILE A 92 7.28 -3.45 15.12
CA ILE A 92 7.29 -4.02 16.47
C ILE A 92 5.91 -4.55 16.84
N ASN A 93 5.84 -5.52 17.75
CA ASN A 93 4.59 -6.10 18.26
C ASN A 93 3.71 -6.79 17.20
N VAL A 94 4.24 -7.10 16.01
CA VAL A 94 3.48 -7.73 14.92
C VAL A 94 2.89 -9.08 15.33
N GLU A 95 3.54 -9.82 16.23
CA GLU A 95 3.06 -11.08 16.78
C GLU A 95 1.75 -10.94 17.57
N ARG A 96 1.48 -9.73 18.08
CA ARG A 96 0.23 -9.38 18.79
C ARG A 96 -0.85 -8.88 17.85
N TYR A 97 -0.51 -8.55 16.60
CA TYR A 97 -1.48 -8.10 15.62
C TYR A 97 -2.36 -9.27 15.16
N GLN A 98 -3.58 -9.31 15.66
CA GLN A 98 -4.55 -10.37 15.39
C GLN A 98 -5.79 -9.79 14.71
N ASN A 99 -5.80 -9.78 13.37
CA ASN A 99 -6.96 -9.30 12.61
C ASN A 99 -7.41 -10.33 11.57
N LYS A 100 -8.53 -10.99 11.86
CA LYS A 100 -9.10 -12.05 11.00
C LYS A 100 -9.41 -11.56 9.59
N SER A 101 -9.92 -10.34 9.44
CA SER A 101 -10.27 -9.76 8.14
C SER A 101 -9.04 -9.48 7.30
N ALA A 102 -7.98 -8.89 7.89
CA ALA A 102 -6.72 -8.66 7.20
C ALA A 102 -6.08 -9.97 6.75
N PHE A 103 -6.05 -11.00 7.59
CA PHE A 103 -5.50 -12.31 7.21
C PHE A 103 -6.33 -13.02 6.15
N ALA A 104 -7.66 -12.89 6.18
CA ALA A 104 -8.53 -13.44 5.13
C ALA A 104 -8.24 -12.76 3.79
N TRP A 105 -8.16 -11.43 3.78
CA TRP A 105 -7.81 -10.66 2.61
C TRP A 105 -6.44 -11.06 2.03
N LEU A 106 -5.39 -11.22 2.85
CA LEU A 106 -4.08 -11.65 2.35
C LEU A 106 -4.10 -13.04 1.68
N ARG A 107 -4.98 -13.95 2.13
CA ARG A 107 -5.19 -15.24 1.47
C ARG A 107 -5.96 -15.09 0.16
N GLU A 108 -6.92 -14.16 0.09
CA GLU A 108 -7.65 -13.83 -1.13
C GLU A 108 -6.72 -13.20 -2.19
N GLU A 109 -5.78 -12.33 -1.78
CA GLU A 109 -4.81 -11.69 -2.67
C GLU A 109 -3.78 -12.64 -3.27
N TYR A 110 -3.40 -13.68 -2.53
CA TYR A 110 -2.42 -14.67 -2.98
C TYR A 110 -2.98 -15.64 -4.03
N ASN A 111 -4.30 -15.87 -4.02
CA ASN A 111 -4.99 -16.79 -4.92
C ASN A 111 -5.47 -16.09 -6.21
#